data_AF-A6LLX0-F1
#
_entry.id   AF-A6LLX0-F1
#
_cell.length_a   1.000
_cell.length_b   1.000
_cell.length_c   1.000
_cell.angle_alpha   90.00
_cell.angle_beta   90.00
_cell.angle_gamma   90.00
#
_symmetry.space_group_name_H-M   'P 1'
#
loop_
_entity.id
_entity.type
_entity.pdbx_description
1 polymer ?
#
loop_
_entity_poly.entity_id
_entity_poly.type
_entity_poly.pdbx_seq_one_letter_code
_entity_poly.pdbx_strand_id
1 'polypeptide(L)' 'MKRLALVFRNQTDGKSLRINIPEPPENINQETLKTDAQALIDNGLVPQVYVFDEARIVETNTNVLLDLIK' A
#
# COMPACT_ATOMS: atom_id res chain seq x y z
N MET A 1 5.13 14.19 5.79
CA MET A 1 5.33 13.28 4.63
C MET A 1 4.08 12.43 4.46
N LYS A 2 3.50 12.42 3.25
CA LYS A 2 2.32 11.62 2.91
C LYS A 2 2.77 10.35 2.18
N ARG A 3 2.24 9.19 2.56
CA ARG A 3 2.47 7.90 1.87
C ARG A 3 1.15 7.15 1.71
N LEU A 4 1.01 6.41 0.62
CA LEU A 4 -0.11 5.51 0.39
C LEU A 4 0.37 4.07 0.56
N ALA A 5 -0.28 3.31 1.43
CA ALA A 5 -0.03 1.89 1.60
C ALA A 5 -1.22 1.10 1.04
N LEU A 6 -0.99 0.35 -0.04
CA LEU A 6 -1.94 -0.62 -0.58
C LEU A 6 -1.68 -1.97 0.08
N VAL A 7 -2.72 -2.56 0.67
CA VAL A 7 -2.63 -3.85 1.35
C VAL A 7 -3.42 -4.87 0.57
N PHE A 8 -2.75 -5.97 0.25
CA PHE A 8 -3.34 -7.13 -0.38
C PHE A 8 -3.27 -8.29 0.59
N ARG A 9 -4.31 -9.12 0.61
CA ARG A 9 -4.40 -10.27 1.51
C ARG A 9 -4.49 -11.56 0.72
N ASN A 10 -3.64 -12.51 1.06
CA ASN A 10 -3.71 -13.85 0.51
C ASN A 10 -4.89 -14.59 1.13
N GLN A 11 -5.80 -15.08 0.29
CA GLN A 11 -7.00 -15.79 0.73
C GLN A 11 -6.71 -17.21 1.22
N THR A 12 -5.52 -17.76 0.95
CA THR A 12 -5.14 -19.14 1.28
C THR A 12 -4.39 -19.25 2.59
N ASP A 13 -3.41 -18.37 2.85
CA ASP A 13 -2.55 -18.43 4.04
C ASP A 13 -2.73 -17.26 5.01
N GLY A 14 -3.62 -16.32 4.67
CA GLY A 14 -3.93 -15.15 5.49
C GLY A 14 -2.83 -14.09 5.55
N LYS A 15 -1.71 -14.26 4.84
CA LYS A 15 -0.60 -13.31 4.81
C LYS A 15 -0.99 -12.02 4.09
N SER A 16 -0.31 -10.94 4.44
CA SER A 16 -0.55 -9.62 3.87
C SER A 16 0.67 -9.17 3.07
N LEU A 17 0.45 -8.76 1.83
CA LEU A 17 1.42 -8.03 1.02
C LEU A 17 1.09 -6.54 1.09
N ARG A 18 2.12 -5.70 1.25
CA ARG A 18 1.94 -4.24 1.29
C ARG A 18 2.82 -3.56 0.26
N ILE A 19 2.22 -2.69 -0.52
CA ILE A 19 2.91 -1.82 -1.47
C ILE A 19 2.84 -0.40 -0.93
N ASN A 20 4.00 0.20 -0.65
CA ASN A 20 4.10 1.57 -0.18
C ASN A 20 4.48 2.48 -1.34
N ILE A 21 3.62 3.45 -1.64
CA ILE A 21 3.85 4.49 -2.63
C ILE A 21 4.27 5.76 -1.86
N PRO A 22 5.54 6.17 -1.96
CA PRO A 22 5.98 7.44 -1.42
C PRO A 22 5.34 8.58 -2.22
N GLU A 23 4.91 9.64 -1.55
CA GLU A 23 4.35 10.85 -2.17
C GLU A 23 3.14 10.58 -3.09
N PRO A 24 2.02 10.08 -2.52
CA PRO A 24 0.86 9.79 -3.32
C PRO A 24 0.17 11.08 -3.80
N PRO A 25 -0.50 11.03 -4.96
CA PRO A 25 -1.22 12.19 -5.50
C PRO A 25 -2.30 12.67 -4.52
N GLU A 26 -2.65 13.96 -4.55
CA GLU A 26 -3.64 14.53 -3.61
C GLU A 26 -5.06 13.99 -3.84
N ASN A 27 -5.43 13.74 -5.10
CA ASN A 27 -6.78 13.31 -5.50
C ASN A 27 -6.88 11.79 -5.61
N ILE A 28 -6.81 11.10 -4.48
CA ILE A 28 -6.96 9.63 -4.42
C ILE A 28 -8.46 9.29 -4.36
N ASN A 29 -8.99 8.66 -5.41
CA ASN A 29 -10.36 8.14 -5.44
C ASN A 29 -10.37 6.62 -5.15
N GLN A 30 -11.32 6.17 -4.33
CA GLN A 30 -11.52 4.76 -4.00
C GLN A 30 -11.78 3.87 -5.23
N GLU A 31 -12.54 4.36 -6.22
CA GLU A 31 -12.85 3.58 -7.44
C GLU A 31 -11.61 3.38 -8.31
N THR A 32 -10.80 4.44 -8.44
CA THR A 32 -9.54 4.42 -9.17
C THR A 32 -8.54 3.47 -8.49
N LEU A 33 -8.42 3.54 -7.16
CA LEU A 33 -7.55 2.64 -6.40
C LEU A 33 -7.90 1.16 -6.56
N LYS A 34 -9.19 0.81 -6.61
CA LYS A 34 -9.62 -0.57 -6.83
C LYS A 34 -9.23 -1.05 -8.22
N THR A 35 -9.43 -0.21 -9.23
CA THR A 35 -9.04 -0.50 -10.61
C THR A 35 -7.53 -0.67 -10.73
N ASP A 36 -6.76 0.25 -10.15
CA ASP A 36 -5.30 0.21 -10.16
C ASP A 36 -4.76 -1.01 -9.39
N ALA A 37 -5.35 -1.33 -8.24
CA ALA A 37 -4.98 -2.51 -7.45
C ALA A 37 -5.26 -3.82 -8.22
N GLN A 38 -6.37 -3.89 -8.95
CA GLN A 38 -6.65 -5.03 -9.82
C GLN A 38 -5.64 -5.10 -10.97
N ALA A 39 -5.30 -3.98 -11.59
CA ALA A 39 -4.26 -3.93 -12.63
C ALA A 39 -2.89 -4.40 -12.11
N LEU A 40 -2.54 -4.16 -10.84
CA LEU A 40 -1.30 -4.69 -10.25
C LEU A 40 -1.30 -6.22 -10.14
N ILE A 41 -2.46 -6.83 -9.89
CA ILE A 41 -2.62 -8.28 -9.89
C ILE A 41 -2.55 -8.81 -11.33
N ASP A 42 -3.26 -8.17 -12.25
CA ASP A 42 -3.36 -8.60 -13.64
C ASP A 42 -2.00 -8.50 -14.37
N ASN A 43 -1.19 -7.48 -14.05
CA ASN A 43 0.17 -7.30 -14.55
C ASN A 43 1.20 -8.23 -13.88
N GLY A 44 0.78 -9.07 -12.93
CA GLY A 44 1.65 -10.04 -12.25
C GLY A 44 2.61 -9.45 -11.22
N LEU A 45 2.46 -8.17 -10.87
CA LEU A 45 3.23 -7.54 -9.78
C LEU A 45 2.76 -8.01 -8.40
N VAL A 46 1.48 -8.40 -8.31
CA VAL A 46 0.90 -9.06 -7.14
C VAL A 46 0.43 -10.46 -7.55
N PRO A 47 0.81 -11.52 -6.82
CA PRO A 47 0.37 -12.88 -7.17
C PRO A 47 -1.16 -13.00 -7.09
N GLN A 48 -1.79 -13.74 -8.01
CA GLN A 48 -3.26 -13.85 -8.09
C GLN A 48 -3.96 -14.44 -6.86
N VAL A 49 -3.22 -15.08 -5.96
CA VAL A 49 -3.76 -15.56 -4.67
C VAL A 49 -4.06 -14.43 -3.68
N TYR A 50 -3.58 -13.23 -3.96
CA TYR A 50 -3.82 -12.03 -3.17
C TYR A 50 -4.97 -11.21 -3.74
N VAL A 51 -5.84 -10.74 -2.87
CA VAL A 51 -6.93 -9.81 -3.20
C VAL A 51 -6.68 -8.47 -2.53
N PHE A 52 -7.16 -7.39 -3.14
CA PHE A 52 -7.11 -6.07 -2.53
C PHE A 52 -7.97 -6.03 -1.25
N ASP A 53 -7.36 -5.65 -0.12
CA ASP A 53 -8.02 -5.62 1.19
C ASP A 53 -8.32 -4.18 1.60
N GLU A 54 -7.29 -3.33 1.63
CA GLU A 54 -7.42 -1.95 2.09
C GLU A 54 -6.36 -1.01 1.49
N ALA A 55 -6.70 0.27 1.41
CA ALA A 55 -5.76 1.35 1.14
C ALA A 55 -5.68 2.29 2.35
N ARG A 56 -4.46 2.62 2.78
CA ARG A 56 -4.20 3.50 3.92
C ARG A 56 -3.37 4.70 3.49
N ILE A 57 -3.90 5.90 3.69
CA ILE A 57 -3.12 7.14 3.58
C ILE A 57 -2.50 7.39 4.95
N VAL A 58 -1.17 7.43 5.01
CA VAL A 58 -0.43 7.73 6.22
C VAL A 58 0.23 9.08 6.05
N GLU A 59 -0.24 10.05 6.82
CA GLU A 59 0.36 11.38 6.93
C GLU A 59 1.22 11.41 8.19
N THR A 60 2.53 11.38 8.01
CA THR A 60 3.49 11.48 9.11
C THR A 60 3.88 12.94 9.30
N ASN A 61 3.49 13.53 10.43
CA ASN A 61 3.84 14.90 10.83
C ASN A 61 5.07 14.97 11.75
N THR A 62 5.56 13.82 12.22
CA THR A 62 6.62 13.72 13.22
C THR A 62 7.75 12.84 12.72
N ASN A 63 8.96 13.41 12.66
CA ASN A 63 10.19 12.67 12.44
C ASN A 63 10.83 12.41 13.80
N VAL A 64 11.00 11.14 14.17
CA VAL A 64 11.76 10.76 15.37
C VAL A 64 13.14 10.34 14.91
N LEU A 65 14.16 11.14 15.22
CA LEU A 65 15.56 10.78 15.03
C LEU A 65 15.97 9.88 16.20
N LEU A 66 16.33 8.63 15.90
CA LEU A 66 16.96 7.73 16.86
C LEU A 66 18.45 7.68 16.52
N ASP A 67 19.25 8.34 17.34
CA ASP A 67 20.71 8.27 17.24
C ASP A 67 21.19 6.94 17.83
N LEU A 68 21.83 6.11 16.99
CA LEU A 68 22.23 4.74 17.32
C LEU A 68 23.76 4.58 17.43
N ILE A 69 24.53 5.67 17.29
CA ILE A 69 25.99 5.64 17.42
C ILE A 69 26.41 6.82 18.29
N LYS A 70 27.18 6.52 19.34
CA LYS A 70 27.76 7.51 20.25
C LYS A 70 29.28 7.49 20.13
#